data_AF-A0A9D2L8S5-F1
#
_entry.id   AF-A0A9D2L8S5-F1
#
_cell.length_a   1.000
_cell.length_b   1.000
_cell.length_c   1.000
_cell.angle_alpha   90.00
_cell.angle_beta   90.00
_cell.angle_gamma   90.00
#
_symmetry.space_group_name_H-M   'P 1'
#
loop_
_entity.id
_entity.type
_entity.pdbx_description
1 polymer ?
#
loop_
_entity_poly.entity_id
_entity_poly.type
_entity_poly.pdbx_seq_one_letter_code
_entity_poly.pdbx_strand_id
1 'polypeptide(L)'
;MELFDLHCDTLVKYQEEGKDFLSGGTMFSLRNRRLLKRMCQTMAIFVPDSVRGQEAEAYFDRNCAYFKTLLKKQGDLAAQARSGEEIERITGEGKCAL
;
A
#
# COMPACT_ATOMS: atom_id res chain seq x y z
N MET A 1 11.42 10.53 -12.36
CA MET A 1 12.15 9.98 -11.20
C MET A 1 11.68 8.56 -10.97
N GLU A 2 12.55 7.69 -10.48
CA GLU A 2 12.20 6.34 -10.01
C GLU A 2 12.26 6.33 -8.49
N LEU A 3 11.33 5.65 -7.83
CA LEU A 3 11.25 5.63 -6.38
C LEU A 3 11.00 4.20 -5.88
N PHE A 4 11.81 3.80 -4.92
CA PHE A 4 11.67 2.54 -4.21
C PHE A 4 11.68 2.86 -2.71
N ASP A 5 10.52 2.81 -2.09
CA ASP A 5 10.34 3.12 -0.67
C ASP A 5 10.04 1.84 0.12
N LEU A 6 10.80 1.63 1.19
CA LEU A 6 10.81 0.40 1.96
C LEU A 6 9.83 0.38 3.13
N HIS A 7 9.18 1.49 3.49
CA HIS A 7 8.29 1.53 4.65
C HIS A 7 7.31 2.72 4.63
N CYS A 8 6.01 2.43 4.68
CA CYS A 8 4.99 3.45 4.90
C CYS A 8 3.79 2.92 5.71
N ASP A 9 3.50 3.57 6.84
CA ASP A 9 2.38 3.22 7.73
C ASP A 9 1.01 3.74 7.26
N THR A 10 0.93 4.31 6.04
CA THR A 10 -0.30 4.96 5.55
C THR A 10 -1.48 3.97 5.41
N LEU A 11 -1.23 2.66 5.24
CA LEU A 11 -2.30 1.67 5.07
C LEU A 11 -3.26 1.62 6.28
N VAL A 12 -2.72 1.69 7.50
CA VAL A 12 -3.54 1.69 8.72
C VAL A 12 -4.43 2.93 8.76
N LYS A 13 -3.85 4.10 8.47
CA LYS A 13 -4.59 5.36 8.41
C LYS A 13 -5.66 5.33 7.32
N TYR A 14 -5.40 4.66 6.19
CA TYR A 14 -6.42 4.44 5.18
C TYR A 14 -7.59 3.62 5.69
N GLN A 15 -7.30 2.55 6.42
CA GLN A 15 -8.33 1.69 6.98
C GLN A 15 -9.18 2.45 8.02
N GLU A 16 -8.56 3.20 8.92
CA GLU A 16 -9.23 3.97 9.96
C GLU A 16 -10.14 5.07 9.41
N GLU A 17 -9.69 5.76 8.35
CA GLU A 17 -10.40 6.90 7.77
C GLU A 17 -11.26 6.54 6.54
N GLY A 18 -11.30 5.27 6.14
CA GLY A 18 -12.01 4.82 4.93
C GLY A 18 -11.44 5.41 3.64
N LYS A 19 -10.13 5.67 3.62
CA LYS A 19 -9.38 6.29 2.51
C LYS A 19 -8.77 5.25 1.56
N ASP A 20 -8.29 5.72 0.42
CA ASP A 20 -7.78 4.88 -0.67
C ASP A 20 -6.50 5.45 -1.28
N PHE A 21 -5.94 4.81 -2.32
CA PHE A 21 -4.67 5.24 -2.91
C PHE A 21 -4.69 6.64 -3.52
N LEU A 22 -5.87 7.23 -3.77
CA LEU A 22 -6.02 8.58 -4.31
C LEU A 22 -6.40 9.58 -3.22
N SER A 23 -6.45 9.18 -1.96
CA SER A 23 -6.75 10.11 -0.88
C SER A 23 -5.59 11.09 -0.68
N GLY A 24 -5.92 12.38 -0.53
CA GLY A 24 -4.97 13.42 -0.17
C GLY A 24 -4.87 13.57 1.34
N GLY A 25 -3.82 14.27 1.81
CA GLY A 25 -3.61 14.56 3.23
C GLY A 25 -3.03 13.40 4.05
N THR A 26 -2.62 12.32 3.39
CA THR A 26 -1.79 11.23 3.93
C THR A 26 -0.36 11.33 3.40
N MET A 27 0.61 10.68 4.07
CA MET A 27 2.02 10.72 3.64
C MET A 27 2.23 10.05 2.27
N PHE A 28 1.46 9.01 1.95
CA PHE A 28 1.45 8.37 0.64
C PHE A 28 0.16 8.69 -0.12
N SER A 29 0.26 8.92 -1.44
CA SER A 29 -0.86 9.10 -2.36
C SER A 29 -0.41 8.93 -3.82
N LEU A 30 -1.21 8.24 -4.63
CA LEU A 30 -0.98 8.04 -6.06
C LEU A 30 -1.60 9.12 -6.96
N ARG A 31 -2.15 10.21 -6.40
CA ARG A 31 -2.69 11.35 -7.18
C ARG A 31 -1.66 11.89 -8.18
N ASN A 32 -0.41 12.02 -7.73
CA ASN A 32 0.68 12.59 -8.52
C ASN A 32 1.61 11.52 -9.12
N ARG A 33 1.14 10.27 -9.26
CA ARG A 33 1.97 9.16 -9.75
C ARG A 33 2.59 9.41 -11.12
N ARG A 34 2.00 10.26 -11.96
CA ARG A 34 2.55 10.64 -13.29
C ARG A 34 3.92 11.34 -13.20
N LEU A 35 4.29 11.89 -12.04
CA LEU A 35 5.61 12.47 -11.81
C LEU A 35 6.70 11.39 -11.59
N LEU A 36 6.27 10.16 -11.29
CA LEU A 36 7.12 9.00 -11.03
C LEU A 36 7.05 8.04 -12.21
N LYS A 37 8.20 7.69 -12.78
CA LYS A 37 8.28 6.78 -13.93
C LYS A 37 8.02 5.33 -13.52
N ARG A 38 8.63 4.92 -12.41
CA ARG A 38 8.44 3.62 -11.75
C ARG A 38 8.42 3.85 -10.25
N MET A 39 7.49 3.19 -9.56
CA MET A 39 7.31 3.33 -8.13
C MET A 39 7.04 1.97 -7.48
N CYS A 40 7.82 1.65 -6.45
CA CYS A 40 7.56 0.56 -5.53
C CYS A 40 7.45 1.12 -4.11
N GLN A 41 6.45 0.69 -3.35
CA GLN A 41 6.19 1.15 -1.99
C GLN A 41 5.78 -0.02 -1.12
N THR A 42 6.57 -0.32 -0.09
CA THR A 42 6.14 -1.25 0.95
C THR A 42 5.05 -0.60 1.81
N MET A 43 3.91 -1.27 1.94
CA MET A 43 2.81 -0.84 2.84
C MET A 43 2.90 -1.58 4.17
N ALA A 44 3.30 -0.88 5.23
CA ALA A 44 3.46 -1.47 6.54
C ALA A 44 2.11 -1.68 7.24
N ILE A 45 1.95 -2.85 7.88
CA ILE A 45 0.93 -3.10 8.89
C ILE A 45 1.67 -3.23 10.22
N PHE A 46 1.93 -2.08 10.85
CA PHE A 46 2.53 -2.03 12.17
C PHE A 46 1.45 -2.23 13.25
N VAL A 47 1.58 -3.29 14.04
CA VAL A 47 0.67 -3.57 15.16
C VAL A 47 1.18 -2.80 16.39
N PRO A 48 0.36 -1.93 17.00
CA PRO A 48 0.79 -1.15 18.16
C PRO A 48 1.21 -2.00 19.36
N ASP A 49 2.11 -1.47 20.18
CA ASP A 49 2.64 -2.18 21.34
C ASP A 49 1.62 -2.48 22.45
N SER A 50 0.49 -1.78 22.44
CA SER A 50 -0.61 -2.05 23.36
C SER A 50 -1.52 -3.20 22.90
N VAL A 51 -1.50 -3.56 21.62
CA VAL A 51 -2.37 -4.59 21.04
C VAL A 51 -1.63 -5.93 21.05
N ARG A 52 -2.21 -6.95 21.70
CA ARG A 52 -1.52 -8.21 22.02
C ARG A 52 -2.44 -9.42 21.86
N GLY A 53 -1.85 -10.60 21.78
CA GLY A 53 -2.57 -11.87 21.64
C GLY A 53 -3.48 -11.89 20.42
N GLN A 54 -4.68 -12.45 20.56
CA GLN A 54 -5.66 -12.57 19.47
C GLN A 54 -6.07 -11.22 18.87
N GLU A 55 -6.01 -10.14 19.64
CA GLU A 55 -6.35 -8.81 19.16
C GLU A 55 -5.30 -8.28 18.16
N ALA A 56 -4.03 -8.67 18.31
CA ALA A 56 -2.96 -8.35 17.38
C ALA A 56 -3.15 -9.05 16.03
N GLU A 57 -3.54 -10.33 16.05
CA GLU A 57 -3.89 -11.09 14.85
C GLU A 57 -5.09 -10.46 14.13
N ALA A 58 -6.17 -10.18 14.86
CA ALA A 58 -7.36 -9.54 14.29
C ALA A 58 -7.07 -8.13 13.72
N TYR A 59 -6.15 -7.38 14.34
CA TYR A 59 -5.68 -6.10 13.83
C TYR A 59 -4.96 -6.27 12.49
N PHE A 60 -4.03 -7.23 12.41
CA PHE A 60 -3.31 -7.51 11.18
C PHE A 60 -4.26 -7.96 10.06
N ASP A 61 -5.16 -8.90 10.36
CA ASP A 61 -6.09 -9.47 9.40
C ASP A 61 -7.03 -8.41 8.82
N ARG A 62 -7.55 -7.52 9.66
CA ARG A 62 -8.42 -6.41 9.22
C ARG A 62 -7.69 -5.49 8.24
N ASN A 63 -6.46 -5.09 8.56
CA ASN A 63 -5.67 -4.22 7.70
C ASN A 63 -5.23 -4.93 6.40
N CYS A 64 -4.89 -6.22 6.48
CA CYS A 64 -4.56 -7.04 5.31
C CYS A 64 -5.77 -7.21 4.37
N ALA A 65 -6.96 -7.45 4.92
CA ALA A 65 -8.21 -7.52 4.17
C ALA A 65 -8.54 -6.17 3.51
N TYR A 66 -8.29 -5.07 4.21
CA TYR A 66 -8.46 -3.73 3.66
C TYR A 66 -7.51 -3.47 2.48
N PHE A 67 -6.22 -3.82 2.61
CA PHE A 67 -5.25 -3.74 1.53
C PHE A 67 -5.69 -4.53 0.28
N LYS A 68 -6.12 -5.78 0.45
CA LYS A 68 -6.64 -6.61 -0.64
C LYS A 68 -7.87 -5.99 -1.30
N THR A 69 -8.74 -5.35 -0.51
CA THR A 69 -9.91 -4.63 -1.03
C THR A 69 -9.50 -3.43 -1.88
N LEU A 70 -8.50 -2.65 -1.45
CA LEU A 70 -7.96 -1.54 -2.23
C LEU A 70 -7.35 -2.02 -3.55
N LEU A 71 -6.54 -3.08 -3.53
CA LEU A 71 -5.96 -3.68 -4.74
C LEU A 71 -7.04 -4.15 -5.72
N LYS A 72 -8.13 -4.74 -5.22
CA LYS A 72 -9.26 -5.15 -6.07
C LYS A 72 -10.00 -3.94 -6.66
N LYS A 73 -10.23 -2.90 -5.86
CA LYS A 73 -10.95 -1.69 -6.26
C LYS A 73 -10.15 -0.79 -7.21
N GLN A 74 -8.83 -0.77 -7.05
CA GLN A 74 -7.91 0.17 -7.71
C GLN A 74 -6.74 -0.55 -8.39
N GLY A 75 -6.99 -1.73 -8.97
CA GLY A 75 -5.97 -2.56 -9.64
C GLY A 75 -5.33 -1.90 -10.87
N ASP A 76 -5.99 -0.89 -11.44
CA ASP A 76 -5.42 -0.05 -12.51
C ASP A 76 -4.34 0.92 -12.00
N LEU A 77 -4.30 1.17 -10.69
CA LEU A 77 -3.35 2.08 -10.06
C LEU A 77 -2.17 1.35 -9.44
N ALA A 78 -2.42 0.18 -8.82
CA ALA A 78 -1.42 -0.55 -8.06
C ALA A 78 -1.69 -2.05 -8.04
N ALA A 79 -0.62 -2.83 -7.86
CA ALA A 79 -0.68 -4.28 -7.69
C ALA A 79 0.35 -4.74 -6.66
N GLN A 80 0.04 -5.83 -5.95
CA GLN A 80 0.97 -6.44 -5.01
C GLN A 80 2.10 -7.15 -5.77
N ALA A 81 3.34 -6.92 -5.34
CA ALA A 81 4.52 -7.66 -5.79
C ALA A 81 5.04 -8.59 -4.68
N ARG A 82 5.58 -9.74 -5.07
CA ARG A 82 6.22 -10.73 -4.18
C ARG A 82 7.65 -11.06 -4.58
N SER A 83 8.14 -10.46 -5.66
CA SER A 83 9.50 -10.64 -6.17
C SER A 83 9.97 -9.38 -6.90
N GLY A 84 11.28 -9.28 -7.15
CA GLY A 84 11.85 -8.23 -7.98
C GLY A 84 11.29 -8.23 -9.40
N GLU A 85 11.09 -9.41 -9.98
CA GLU A 85 10.50 -9.58 -11.32
C GLU A 85 9.06 -9.02 -11.39
N GLU A 86 8.27 -9.24 -10.32
CA GLU A 86 6.92 -8.67 -10.23
C GLU A 86 6.95 -7.15 -10.09
N ILE A 87 7.91 -6.59 -9.34
CA ILE A 87 8.10 -5.13 -9.24
C ILE A 87 8.40 -4.55 -10.62
N GLU A 88 9.34 -5.16 -11.37
CA GLU A 88 9.69 -4.72 -12.72
C GLU A 88 8.49 -4.77 -13.67
N ARG A 89 7.75 -5.89 -13.67
CA ARG A 89 6.55 -6.06 -14.49
C ARG A 89 5.47 -5.02 -14.15
N ILE A 90 5.09 -4.90 -12.88
CA ILE A 90 4.01 -4.01 -12.43
C ILE A 90 4.34 -2.55 -12.73
N THR A 91 5.57 -2.13 -12.44
CA THR A 91 6.00 -0.75 -12.71
C THR A 91 6.16 -0.47 -14.21
N GLY A 92 6.52 -1.48 -15.01
CA GLY A 92 6.52 -1.42 -16.47
C GLY A 92 5.12 -1.23 -17.07
N GLU A 93 4.07 -1.71 -16.40
CA GLU A 93 2.66 -1.46 -16.76
C GLU A 93 2.17 -0.06 -16.35
N GLY A 94 3.03 0.78 -15.74
CA GLY A 94 2.67 2.11 -15.26
C GLY A 94 1.86 2.13 -13.95
N LYS A 95 1.81 0.99 -13.25
CA LYS A 95 1.19 0.83 -11.93
C LYS A 95 2.23 1.00 -10.83
N CYS A 96 1.78 1.28 -9.61
CA CYS A 96 2.63 1.17 -8.42
C CYS A 96 2.76 -0.31 -8.01
N ALA A 97 3.99 -0.78 -7.81
CA ALA A 97 4.22 -2.02 -7.09
C ALA A 97 4.06 -1.76 -5.59
N LEU A 98 3.30 -2.62 -4.91
CA LEU A 98 3.04 -2.56 -3.46
C LEU A 98 3.43 -3.87 -2.76
#